data_AF-A0A967CZM2-F1
#
_entry.id   AF-A0A967CZM2-F1
#
_cell.length_a   1.000
_cell.length_b   1.000
_cell.length_c   1.000
_cell.angle_alpha   90.00
_cell.angle_beta   90.00
_cell.angle_gamma   90.00
#
_symmetry.space_group_name_H-M   'P 1'
#
loop_
_entity.id
_entity.type
_entity.pdbx_description
1 polymer ?
#
loop_
_entity_poly.entity_id
_entity_poly.type
_entity_poly.pdbx_seq_one_letter_code
_entity_poly.pdbx_strand_id
1 'polypeptide(L)'
;QILLQLALISQEKLLEATLDLARFQSPEARAIAKIGLANYFAGAALMPYKEFLETARMERHDLERLSSHFGVSIEQVAHRLSTLQRPGNNGIPFFFVRVDQAGTITKRHSATRLQFARFGGACPLWNVHRAFETPGQFLRQLAETPDGIRYLSIARDVTKGGGSFNAPLRRFAIALGCEVKHAEQLVYADGLDLARPDAFEPIGISCRLCERRSCHQRSVPPLERQLIIDENERDMLPYRVR
;
A
#
# COMPACT_ATOMS: atom_id res chain seq x y z
N GLN A 1 -8.66 12.17 -16.33
CA GLN A 1 -9.45 13.40 -16.08
C GLN A 1 -10.85 13.34 -16.69
N ILE A 2 -10.98 13.10 -17.99
CA ILE A 2 -12.29 13.05 -18.68
C ILE A 2 -13.26 12.06 -17.99
N LEU A 3 -12.82 10.83 -17.71
CA LEU A 3 -13.66 9.83 -17.04
C LEU A 3 -14.07 10.20 -15.60
N LEU A 4 -13.26 11.00 -14.90
CA LEU A 4 -13.64 11.51 -13.58
C LEU A 4 -14.79 12.51 -13.71
N GLN A 5 -14.69 13.43 -14.67
CA GLN A 5 -15.77 14.40 -14.93
C GLN A 5 -17.03 13.71 -15.45
N LEU A 6 -16.87 12.71 -16.32
CA LEU A 6 -17.98 11.87 -16.77
C LEU A 6 -18.68 11.19 -15.58
N ALA A 7 -17.92 10.68 -14.61
CA ALA A 7 -18.50 10.09 -13.39
C ALA A 7 -19.31 11.12 -12.61
N LEU A 8 -18.75 12.31 -12.39
CA LEU A 8 -19.41 13.36 -11.61
C LEU A 8 -20.70 13.86 -12.28
N ILE A 9 -20.74 13.92 -13.61
CA ILE A 9 -21.91 14.41 -14.36
C ILE A 9 -22.94 13.30 -14.55
N SER A 10 -22.53 12.13 -15.03
CA SER A 10 -23.45 11.06 -15.44
C SER A 10 -23.87 10.12 -14.32
N GLN A 11 -23.06 9.98 -13.28
CA GLN A 11 -23.28 9.04 -12.17
C GLN A 11 -23.59 9.75 -10.85
N GLU A 12 -23.89 11.06 -10.86
CA GLU A 12 -24.07 11.86 -9.65
C GLU A 12 -25.03 11.21 -8.65
N LYS A 13 -26.22 10.82 -9.11
CA LYS A 13 -27.24 10.19 -8.25
C LYS A 13 -26.73 8.93 -7.56
N LEU A 14 -25.97 8.10 -8.28
CA LEU A 14 -25.38 6.87 -7.73
C LEU A 14 -24.28 7.19 -6.71
N LEU A 15 -23.44 8.19 -7.00
CA LEU A 15 -22.39 8.63 -6.10
C LEU A 15 -22.99 9.19 -4.80
N GLU A 16 -24.00 10.06 -4.88
CA GLU A 16 -24.67 10.64 -3.70
C GLU A 16 -25.36 9.56 -2.86
N ALA A 17 -26.11 8.64 -3.49
CA ALA A 17 -26.74 7.54 -2.78
C ALA A 17 -25.72 6.64 -2.05
N THR A 18 -24.54 6.44 -2.64
CA THR A 18 -23.45 5.70 -1.99
C THR A 18 -22.88 6.46 -0.79
N LEU A 19 -22.74 7.79 -0.90
CA LEU A 19 -22.22 8.64 0.17
C LEU A 19 -23.19 8.76 1.35
N ASP A 20 -24.50 8.64 1.12
CA ASP A 20 -25.52 8.68 2.19
C ASP A 20 -25.38 7.51 3.18
N LEU A 21 -24.85 6.38 2.72
CA LEU A 21 -24.58 5.22 3.58
C LEU A 21 -23.39 5.44 4.52
N ALA A 22 -22.50 6.39 4.21
CA ALA A 22 -21.20 6.53 4.89
C ALA A 22 -21.22 7.45 6.12
N ARG A 23 -22.34 8.13 6.42
CA ARG A 23 -22.55 8.96 7.64
C ARG A 23 -21.37 9.89 7.97
N PHE A 24 -20.89 10.66 6.99
CA PHE A 24 -19.79 11.62 7.21
C PHE A 24 -20.16 12.69 8.23
N GLN A 25 -19.18 13.07 9.08
CA GLN A 25 -19.36 14.07 10.14
C GLN A 25 -19.17 15.51 9.66
N SER A 26 -18.65 15.72 8.43
CA SER A 26 -18.48 17.06 7.86
C SER A 26 -18.80 17.08 6.35
N PRO A 27 -19.29 18.21 5.82
CA PRO A 27 -19.50 18.39 4.39
C PRO A 27 -18.22 18.21 3.56
N GLU A 28 -17.08 18.66 4.08
CA GLU A 28 -15.77 18.58 3.40
C GLU A 28 -15.32 17.12 3.26
N ALA A 29 -15.50 16.31 4.30
CA ALA A 29 -15.21 14.88 4.24
C ALA A 29 -16.06 14.17 3.17
N ARG A 30 -17.34 14.53 3.08
CA ARG A 30 -18.25 14.01 2.05
C ARG A 30 -17.80 14.44 0.64
N ALA A 31 -17.43 15.70 0.45
CA ALA A 31 -16.95 16.20 -0.83
C ALA A 31 -15.65 15.50 -1.29
N ILE A 32 -14.70 15.32 -0.37
CA ILE A 32 -13.46 14.56 -0.62
C ILE A 32 -13.80 13.11 -1.02
N ALA A 33 -14.74 12.47 -0.33
CA ALA A 33 -15.18 11.11 -0.65
C ALA A 33 -15.87 11.03 -2.02
N LYS A 34 -16.68 12.02 -2.42
CA LYS A 34 -17.28 12.10 -3.76
C LYS A 34 -16.22 12.08 -4.86
N ILE A 35 -15.16 12.87 -4.70
CA ILE A 35 -14.00 12.86 -5.61
C ILE A 35 -13.28 11.50 -5.57
N GLY A 36 -13.16 10.86 -4.40
CA GLY A 36 -12.63 9.52 -4.26
C GLY A 36 -13.41 8.47 -5.06
N LEU A 37 -14.75 8.48 -4.96
CA LEU A 37 -15.62 7.58 -5.72
C LEU A 37 -15.58 7.86 -7.23
N ALA A 38 -15.52 9.13 -7.65
CA ALA A 38 -15.35 9.47 -9.05
C ALA A 38 -13.99 8.99 -9.61
N ASN A 39 -12.93 9.06 -8.81
CA ASN A 39 -11.63 8.45 -9.16
C ASN A 39 -11.70 6.93 -9.23
N TYR A 40 -12.45 6.27 -8.33
CA TYR A 40 -12.70 4.84 -8.39
C TYR A 40 -13.41 4.47 -9.69
N PHE A 41 -14.47 5.19 -10.06
CA PHE A 41 -15.17 5.00 -11.33
C PHE A 41 -14.22 5.15 -12.52
N ALA A 42 -13.44 6.23 -12.56
CA ALA A 42 -12.51 6.47 -13.66
C ALA A 42 -11.49 5.33 -13.82
N GLY A 43 -10.96 4.81 -12.71
CA GLY A 43 -10.08 3.65 -12.72
C GLY A 43 -10.80 2.38 -13.20
N ALA A 44 -12.03 2.14 -12.76
CA ALA A 44 -12.82 0.98 -13.17
C ALA A 44 -13.29 1.04 -14.63
N ALA A 45 -13.45 2.24 -15.19
CA ALA A 45 -13.76 2.46 -16.61
C ALA A 45 -12.53 2.29 -17.51
N LEU A 46 -11.35 2.76 -17.07
CA LEU A 46 -10.07 2.53 -17.79
C LEU A 46 -9.63 1.07 -17.75
N MET A 47 -9.95 0.37 -16.66
CA MET A 47 -9.58 -1.02 -16.42
C MET A 47 -10.85 -1.83 -16.09
N PRO A 48 -11.64 -2.22 -17.11
CA PRO A 48 -12.88 -2.97 -16.92
C PRO A 48 -12.66 -4.23 -16.09
N TYR A 49 -13.57 -4.51 -15.15
CA TYR A 49 -13.30 -5.47 -14.07
C TYR A 49 -12.89 -6.88 -14.56
N LYS A 50 -13.67 -7.48 -15.47
CA LYS A 50 -13.44 -8.86 -15.93
C LYS A 50 -12.15 -8.95 -16.74
N GLU A 51 -12.03 -8.10 -17.75
CA GLU A 51 -10.84 -8.00 -18.60
C GLU A 51 -9.58 -7.76 -17.78
N PHE A 52 -9.58 -6.77 -16.88
CA PHE A 52 -8.42 -6.49 -16.04
C PHE A 52 -8.06 -7.65 -15.11
N LEU A 53 -9.05 -8.34 -14.53
CA LEU A 53 -8.81 -9.50 -13.67
C LEU A 53 -8.23 -10.69 -14.45
N GLU A 54 -8.75 -10.94 -15.66
CA GLU A 54 -8.27 -12.00 -16.55
C GLU A 54 -6.84 -11.70 -17.01
N THR A 55 -6.58 -10.48 -17.48
CA THR A 55 -5.23 -10.04 -17.86
C THR A 55 -4.25 -10.07 -16.69
N ALA A 56 -4.66 -9.63 -15.50
CA ALA A 56 -3.82 -9.72 -14.30
C ALA A 56 -3.42 -11.16 -13.96
N ARG A 57 -4.31 -12.14 -14.14
CA ARG A 57 -4.00 -13.55 -13.94
C ARG A 57 -3.06 -14.09 -15.02
N MET A 58 -3.34 -13.79 -16.29
CA MET A 58 -2.51 -14.23 -17.43
C MET A 58 -1.08 -13.70 -17.31
N GLU A 59 -0.93 -12.44 -16.89
CA GLU A 59 0.36 -11.77 -16.75
C GLU A 59 1.03 -12.01 -15.39
N ARG A 60 0.52 -12.93 -14.57
CA ARG A 60 1.00 -13.18 -13.20
C ARG A 60 1.21 -11.88 -12.42
N HIS A 61 0.26 -10.96 -12.54
CA HIS A 61 0.24 -9.66 -11.88
C HIS A 61 1.49 -8.79 -12.13
N ASP A 62 2.14 -8.93 -13.28
CA ASP A 62 3.21 -8.02 -13.69
C ASP A 62 2.66 -6.59 -13.88
N LEU A 63 3.06 -5.65 -13.01
CA LEU A 63 2.54 -4.28 -13.03
C LEU A 63 2.96 -3.52 -14.29
N GLU A 64 4.13 -3.81 -14.86
CA GLU A 64 4.61 -3.14 -16.07
C GLU A 64 3.85 -3.64 -17.29
N ARG A 65 3.65 -4.96 -17.42
CA ARG A 65 2.84 -5.51 -18.52
C ARG A 65 1.39 -5.02 -18.46
N LEU A 66 0.79 -4.99 -17.28
CA LEU A 66 -0.55 -4.43 -17.08
C LEU A 66 -0.61 -2.93 -17.39
N SER A 67 0.41 -2.17 -16.99
CA SER A 67 0.51 -0.73 -17.27
C SER A 67 0.55 -0.48 -18.77
N SER A 68 1.39 -1.22 -19.50
CA SER A 68 1.48 -1.16 -20.96
C SER A 68 0.18 -1.58 -21.65
N HIS A 69 -0.44 -2.68 -21.21
CA HIS A 69 -1.65 -3.21 -21.83
C HIS A 69 -2.84 -2.24 -21.73
N PHE A 70 -3.06 -1.63 -20.57
CA PHE A 70 -4.19 -0.73 -20.34
C PHE A 70 -3.85 0.76 -20.61
N GLY A 71 -2.60 1.09 -20.94
CA GLY A 71 -2.17 2.48 -21.17
C GLY A 71 -2.31 3.36 -19.92
N VAL A 72 -2.07 2.80 -18.73
CA VAL A 72 -2.23 3.47 -17.43
C VAL A 72 -0.93 3.42 -16.64
N SER A 73 -0.77 4.30 -15.65
CA SER A 73 0.41 4.28 -14.78
C SER A 73 0.45 3.08 -13.82
N ILE A 74 1.65 2.75 -13.36
CA ILE A 74 1.88 1.73 -12.32
C ILE A 74 1.05 1.99 -11.05
N GLU A 75 0.91 3.26 -10.63
CA GLU A 75 0.05 3.63 -9.48
C GLU A 75 -1.42 3.28 -9.73
N GLN A 76 -1.91 3.45 -10.96
CA GLN A 76 -3.28 3.11 -11.32
C GLN A 76 -3.50 1.59 -11.36
N VAL A 77 -2.55 0.83 -11.90
CA VAL A 77 -2.58 -0.65 -11.89
C VAL A 77 -2.63 -1.16 -10.45
N ALA A 78 -1.69 -0.72 -9.60
CA ALA A 78 -1.62 -1.13 -8.20
C ALA A 78 -2.91 -0.79 -7.43
N HIS A 79 -3.44 0.41 -7.65
CA HIS A 79 -4.73 0.79 -7.09
C HIS A 79 -5.86 -0.12 -7.58
N ARG A 80 -5.91 -0.44 -8.88
CA ARG A 80 -6.96 -1.30 -9.44
C ARG A 80 -6.92 -2.71 -8.87
N LEU A 81 -5.72 -3.31 -8.78
CA LEU A 81 -5.50 -4.61 -8.16
C LEU A 81 -6.05 -4.68 -6.73
N SER A 82 -5.89 -3.62 -5.93
CA SER A 82 -6.44 -3.53 -4.56
C SER A 82 -7.97 -3.48 -4.46
N THR A 83 -8.69 -3.42 -5.60
CA THR A 83 -10.15 -3.27 -5.64
C THR A 83 -10.90 -4.47 -6.25
N LEU A 84 -10.19 -5.55 -6.62
CA LEU A 84 -10.77 -6.71 -7.30
C LEU A 84 -11.51 -7.66 -6.34
N GLN A 85 -12.51 -7.16 -5.61
CA GLN A 85 -13.24 -7.90 -4.56
C GLN A 85 -14.74 -8.05 -4.86
N ARG A 86 -15.10 -8.22 -6.14
CA ARG A 86 -16.48 -8.52 -6.54
C ARG A 86 -16.85 -9.95 -6.12
N PRO A 87 -17.92 -10.15 -5.33
CA PRO A 87 -18.37 -11.50 -4.94
C PRO A 87 -18.52 -12.44 -6.13
N GLY A 88 -18.02 -13.67 -5.98
CA GLY A 88 -18.01 -14.68 -7.05
C GLY A 88 -16.93 -14.49 -8.12
N ASN A 89 -16.21 -13.37 -8.13
CA ASN A 89 -15.11 -13.14 -9.07
C ASN A 89 -13.98 -12.30 -8.44
N ASN A 90 -13.45 -12.77 -7.31
CA ASN A 90 -12.39 -12.09 -6.58
C ASN A 90 -11.02 -12.30 -7.24
N GLY A 91 -10.19 -11.26 -7.21
CA GLY A 91 -8.75 -11.35 -7.42
C GLY A 91 -8.01 -11.62 -6.11
N ILE A 92 -6.68 -11.59 -6.16
CA ILE A 92 -5.84 -11.67 -4.96
C ILE A 92 -6.17 -10.48 -4.04
N PRO A 93 -6.37 -10.70 -2.74
CA PRO A 93 -6.51 -9.60 -1.78
C PRO A 93 -5.18 -8.88 -1.66
N PHE A 94 -5.12 -7.64 -2.16
CA PHE A 94 -3.95 -6.77 -2.06
C PHE A 94 -4.17 -5.66 -1.03
N PHE A 95 -3.11 -5.32 -0.30
CA PHE A 95 -2.94 -3.98 0.24
C PHE A 95 -2.24 -3.10 -0.79
N PHE A 96 -2.58 -1.81 -0.80
CA PHE A 96 -1.92 -0.78 -1.60
C PHE A 96 -1.75 0.47 -0.75
N VAL A 97 -0.53 1.01 -0.74
CA VAL A 97 -0.25 2.31 -0.12
C VAL A 97 0.56 3.21 -1.05
N ARG A 98 0.46 4.52 -0.79
CA ARG A 98 1.40 5.51 -1.31
C ARG A 98 1.98 6.32 -0.16
N VAL A 99 3.29 6.46 -0.17
CA VAL A 99 4.07 7.13 0.87
C VAL A 99 4.86 8.28 0.24
N ASP A 100 5.02 9.39 0.96
CA ASP A 100 5.99 10.44 0.60
C ASP A 100 7.37 10.18 1.23
N GLN A 101 8.35 11.03 0.92
CA GLN A 101 9.72 10.89 1.40
C GLN A 101 9.87 11.05 2.92
N ALA A 102 8.90 11.69 3.58
CA ALA A 102 8.86 11.82 5.03
C ALA A 102 8.25 10.59 5.72
N GLY A 103 7.79 9.60 4.94
CA GLY A 103 7.13 8.40 5.46
C GLY A 103 5.62 8.58 5.68
N THR A 104 5.03 9.69 5.25
CA THR A 104 3.59 9.94 5.40
C THR A 104 2.81 9.10 4.40
N ILE A 105 1.89 8.26 4.90
CA ILE A 105 0.97 7.51 4.04
C ILE A 105 -0.11 8.46 3.50
N THR A 106 -0.01 8.81 2.23
CA THR A 106 -0.92 9.74 1.54
C THR A 106 -2.09 9.03 0.84
N LYS A 107 -2.01 7.72 0.63
CA LYS A 107 -3.09 6.90 0.08
C LYS A 107 -3.00 5.48 0.60
N ARG A 108 -4.14 4.85 0.88
CA ARG A 108 -4.21 3.51 1.49
C ARG A 108 -5.51 2.81 1.13
N HIS A 109 -5.38 1.60 0.64
CA HIS A 109 -6.46 0.68 0.29
C HIS A 109 -6.04 -0.71 0.74
N SER A 110 -6.93 -1.48 1.36
CA SER A 110 -6.59 -2.84 1.78
C SER A 110 -7.78 -3.76 1.60
N ALA A 111 -7.56 -4.85 0.87
CA ALA A 111 -8.41 -6.04 0.86
C ALA A 111 -7.84 -7.16 1.74
N THR A 112 -6.70 -6.92 2.40
CA THR A 112 -6.02 -7.88 3.28
C THR A 112 -6.32 -7.61 4.75
N ARG A 113 -5.84 -8.49 5.64
CA ARG A 113 -5.86 -8.26 7.09
C ARG A 113 -4.89 -7.17 7.55
N LEU A 114 -3.89 -6.81 6.74
CA LEU A 114 -2.89 -5.82 7.11
C LEU A 114 -3.56 -4.46 7.37
N GLN A 115 -3.45 -4.00 8.61
CA GLN A 115 -3.92 -2.69 9.05
C GLN A 115 -2.74 -1.73 9.12
N PHE A 116 -2.84 -0.60 8.44
CA PHE A 116 -1.84 0.46 8.53
C PHE A 116 -2.17 1.42 9.66
N ALA A 117 -1.16 1.83 10.43
CA ALA A 117 -1.34 2.84 11.47
C ALA A 117 -1.94 4.11 10.87
N ARG A 118 -3.00 4.63 11.49
CA ARG A 118 -3.66 5.85 11.01
C ARG A 118 -2.84 7.11 11.30
N PHE A 119 -2.05 7.04 12.37
CA PHE A 119 -1.17 8.09 12.88
C PHE A 119 0.19 7.47 13.24
N GLY A 120 1.25 8.28 13.12
CA GLY A 120 2.63 7.82 13.31
C GLY A 120 3.27 7.29 12.03
N GLY A 121 4.61 7.22 12.02
CA GLY A 121 5.38 6.70 10.89
C GLY A 121 5.22 5.19 10.74
N ALA A 122 5.21 4.71 9.49
CA ALA A 122 5.27 3.28 9.18
C ALA A 122 6.61 2.68 9.65
N CYS A 123 6.68 1.36 9.73
CA CYS A 123 7.91 0.68 10.14
C CYS A 123 9.06 1.01 9.16
N PRO A 124 10.21 1.53 9.66
CA PRO A 124 11.34 1.90 8.80
C PRO A 124 11.99 0.71 8.08
N LEU A 125 11.80 -0.51 8.59
CA LEU A 125 12.25 -1.74 7.93
C LEU A 125 11.39 -2.13 6.72
N TRP A 126 10.23 -1.49 6.53
CA TRP A 126 9.38 -1.79 5.38
C TRP A 126 9.98 -1.25 4.09
N ASN A 127 10.00 -2.08 3.04
CA ASN A 127 10.69 -1.78 1.78
C ASN A 127 10.22 -0.54 1.03
N VAL A 128 9.02 -0.02 1.32
CA VAL A 128 8.50 1.21 0.70
C VAL A 128 9.42 2.41 0.93
N HIS A 129 10.13 2.48 2.06
CA HIS A 129 11.03 3.57 2.37
C HIS A 129 12.31 3.52 1.53
N ARG A 130 12.82 2.32 1.24
CA ARG A 130 13.99 2.12 0.37
C ARG A 130 13.71 2.41 -1.10
N ALA A 131 12.45 2.40 -1.52
CA ALA A 131 12.10 2.65 -2.93
C ALA A 131 12.56 4.03 -3.43
N PHE A 132 12.72 5.01 -2.53
CA PHE A 132 13.25 6.34 -2.89
C PHE A 132 14.75 6.34 -3.25
N GLU A 133 15.49 5.34 -2.77
CA GLU A 133 16.94 5.18 -2.97
C GLU A 133 17.25 4.47 -4.29
N THR A 134 16.29 3.71 -4.83
CA THR A 134 16.44 2.94 -6.08
C THR A 134 15.37 3.30 -7.11
N PRO A 135 15.40 4.51 -7.70
CA PRO A 135 14.39 4.94 -8.67
C PRO A 135 14.29 3.97 -9.87
N GLY A 136 13.05 3.70 -10.28
CA GLY A 136 12.73 2.82 -11.41
C GLY A 136 12.80 1.32 -11.09
N GLN A 137 13.28 0.91 -9.92
CA GLN A 137 13.43 -0.50 -9.57
C GLN A 137 12.27 -0.98 -8.69
N PHE A 138 11.78 -2.20 -8.97
CA PHE A 138 10.91 -2.90 -8.04
C PHE A 138 11.73 -3.57 -6.93
N LEU A 139 11.51 -3.11 -5.71
CA LEU A 139 11.98 -3.78 -4.50
C LEU A 139 10.98 -4.85 -4.09
N ARG A 140 11.49 -5.97 -3.58
CA ARG A 140 10.70 -7.11 -3.11
C ARG A 140 11.09 -7.38 -1.66
N GLN A 141 10.10 -7.69 -0.83
CA GLN A 141 10.31 -8.04 0.57
C GLN A 141 9.34 -9.12 0.97
N LEU A 142 9.87 -10.20 1.52
CA LEU A 142 9.10 -11.14 2.33
C LEU A 142 9.07 -10.57 3.75
N ALA A 143 7.89 -10.22 4.22
CA ALA A 143 7.70 -9.50 5.48
C ALA A 143 6.83 -10.33 6.42
N GLU A 144 7.16 -10.34 7.71
CA GLU A 144 6.32 -10.93 8.76
C GLU A 144 5.87 -9.85 9.74
N THR A 145 4.56 -9.70 9.91
CA THR A 145 3.98 -8.77 10.88
C THR A 145 3.99 -9.34 12.31
N PRO A 146 3.81 -8.51 13.36
CA PRO A 146 3.89 -8.99 14.74
C PRO A 146 2.85 -10.07 15.11
N ASP A 147 1.76 -10.17 14.37
CA ASP A 147 0.74 -11.22 14.48
C ASP A 147 1.11 -12.53 13.77
N GLY A 148 2.33 -12.62 13.22
CA GLY A 148 2.86 -13.81 12.54
C GLY A 148 2.40 -13.96 11.09
N ILE A 149 1.58 -13.05 10.56
CA ILE A 149 1.14 -13.13 9.16
C ILE A 149 2.30 -12.74 8.23
N ARG A 150 2.50 -13.55 7.19
CA ARG A 150 3.55 -13.38 6.20
C ARG A 150 3.01 -12.80 4.90
N TYR A 151 3.74 -11.84 4.34
CA TYR A 151 3.37 -11.10 3.14
C TYR A 151 4.52 -11.07 2.13
N LEU A 152 4.16 -11.05 0.85
CA LEU A 152 5.02 -10.53 -0.20
C LEU A 152 4.66 -9.05 -0.42
N SER A 153 5.61 -8.15 -0.21
CA SER A 153 5.50 -6.71 -0.44
C SER A 153 6.40 -6.30 -1.59
N ILE A 154 5.84 -5.67 -2.61
CA ILE A 154 6.60 -4.99 -3.66
C ILE A 154 6.53 -3.48 -3.48
N ALA A 155 7.62 -2.78 -3.75
CA ALA A 155 7.67 -1.33 -3.67
C ALA A 155 8.44 -0.72 -4.83
N ARG A 156 8.04 0.47 -5.27
CA ARG A 156 8.71 1.25 -6.33
C ARG A 156 8.42 2.73 -6.16
N ASP A 157 9.36 3.59 -6.56
CA ASP A 157 9.09 5.03 -6.64
C ASP A 157 8.08 5.37 -7.74
N VAL A 158 7.36 6.47 -7.55
CA VAL A 158 6.48 7.07 -8.54
C VAL A 158 6.77 8.56 -8.57
N THR A 159 7.40 9.00 -9.64
CA THR A 159 7.71 10.41 -9.87
C THR A 159 6.70 11.01 -10.85
N LYS A 160 6.02 12.09 -10.45
CA LYS A 160 5.10 12.84 -11.30
C LYS A 160 5.77 14.14 -11.74
N GLY A 161 5.89 14.30 -13.05
CA GLY A 161 6.45 15.50 -13.67
C GLY A 161 5.66 16.76 -13.31
N GLY A 162 6.38 17.89 -13.22
CA GLY A 162 5.80 19.21 -12.97
C GLY A 162 5.22 19.89 -14.22
N GLY A 163 5.45 19.32 -15.42
CA GLY A 163 4.90 19.81 -16.69
C GLY A 163 5.70 20.91 -17.37
N SER A 164 6.81 21.37 -16.79
CA SER A 164 7.76 22.29 -17.42
C SER A 164 9.19 22.04 -16.89
N PHE A 165 10.20 22.57 -17.58
CA PHE A 165 11.63 22.32 -17.29
C PHE A 165 12.01 22.59 -15.82
N ASN A 166 11.51 23.68 -15.24
CA ASN A 166 11.83 24.10 -13.87
C ASN A 166 10.73 23.77 -12.85
N ALA A 167 9.66 23.06 -13.25
CA ALA A 167 8.59 22.76 -12.33
C ALA A 167 9.03 21.67 -11.32
N PRO A 168 8.70 21.84 -10.04
CA PRO A 168 9.08 20.87 -9.01
C PRO A 168 8.44 19.50 -9.29
N LEU A 169 9.20 18.45 -9.03
CA LEU A 169 8.74 17.07 -9.17
C LEU A 169 8.01 16.64 -7.90
N ARG A 170 6.93 15.88 -8.05
CA ARG A 170 6.27 15.21 -6.93
C ARG A 170 6.74 13.77 -6.89
N ARG A 171 7.48 13.41 -5.84
CA ARG A 171 8.03 12.06 -5.65
C ARG A 171 7.27 11.34 -4.56
N PHE A 172 6.85 10.12 -4.88
CA PHE A 172 6.22 9.20 -3.96
C PHE A 172 6.87 7.82 -4.08
N ALA A 173 6.56 6.94 -3.15
CA ALA A 173 6.75 5.50 -3.30
C ALA A 173 5.38 4.83 -3.15
N ILE A 174 5.17 3.75 -3.88
CA ILE A 174 4.03 2.86 -3.67
C ILE A 174 4.52 1.55 -3.09
N ALA A 175 3.67 0.92 -2.28
CA ALA A 175 3.81 -0.49 -1.96
C ALA A 175 2.50 -1.22 -2.26
N LEU A 176 2.63 -2.41 -2.82
CA LEU A 176 1.54 -3.34 -3.10
C LEU A 176 1.94 -4.69 -2.53
N GLY A 177 1.03 -5.41 -1.89
CA GLY A 177 1.38 -6.73 -1.40
C GLY A 177 0.18 -7.56 -0.98
N CYS A 178 0.42 -8.85 -0.81
CA CYS A 178 -0.59 -9.84 -0.47
C CYS A 178 -0.01 -10.85 0.53
N GLU A 179 -0.88 -11.61 1.20
CA GLU A 179 -0.45 -12.73 2.03
C GLU A 179 0.36 -13.74 1.19
N VAL A 180 1.41 -14.32 1.78
CA VAL A 180 2.38 -15.16 1.06
C VAL A 180 1.73 -16.37 0.35
N LYS A 181 0.60 -16.86 0.85
CA LYS A 181 -0.19 -17.94 0.21
C LYS A 181 -0.64 -17.63 -1.22
N HIS A 182 -0.62 -16.35 -1.61
CA HIS A 182 -0.94 -15.89 -2.96
C HIS A 182 0.30 -15.55 -3.80
N ALA A 183 1.50 -15.59 -3.21
CA ALA A 183 2.72 -15.08 -3.85
C ALA A 183 3.07 -15.79 -5.16
N GLU A 184 2.83 -17.10 -5.28
CA GLU A 184 3.14 -17.88 -6.49
C GLU A 184 2.42 -17.36 -7.76
N GLN A 185 1.30 -16.66 -7.57
CA GLN A 185 0.54 -16.03 -8.65
C GLN A 185 1.14 -14.71 -9.15
N LEU A 186 2.20 -14.22 -8.50
CA LEU A 186 2.91 -13.00 -8.83
C LEU A 186 4.26 -13.33 -9.46
N VAL A 187 4.60 -12.70 -10.58
CA VAL A 187 5.96 -12.76 -11.17
C VAL A 187 7.04 -12.31 -10.17
N TYR A 188 6.68 -11.40 -9.25
CA TYR A 188 7.61 -10.88 -8.25
C TYR A 188 8.05 -11.93 -7.22
N ALA A 189 7.34 -13.06 -7.08
CA ALA A 189 7.77 -14.15 -6.23
C ALA A 189 8.87 -15.03 -6.85
N ASP A 190 9.12 -14.90 -8.15
CA ASP A 190 10.08 -15.75 -8.85
C ASP A 190 11.49 -15.59 -8.27
N GLY A 191 12.11 -16.74 -7.99
CA GLY A 191 13.44 -16.83 -7.38
C GLY A 191 13.49 -16.54 -5.87
N LEU A 192 12.36 -16.31 -5.20
CA LEU A 192 12.31 -16.17 -3.74
C LEU A 192 12.06 -17.54 -3.08
N ASP A 193 12.77 -17.80 -1.97
CA ASP A 193 12.51 -18.96 -1.12
C ASP A 193 11.39 -18.62 -0.13
N LEU A 194 10.16 -18.97 -0.49
CA LEU A 194 8.95 -18.72 0.32
C LEU A 194 8.81 -19.70 1.49
N ALA A 195 9.55 -20.81 1.49
CA ALA A 195 9.46 -21.86 2.50
C ALA A 195 10.39 -21.60 3.69
N ARG A 196 11.54 -20.94 3.45
CA ARG A 196 12.52 -20.61 4.49
C ARG A 196 12.00 -19.53 5.45
N PRO A 197 11.79 -19.85 6.75
CA PRO A 197 11.27 -18.87 7.72
C PRO A 197 12.16 -17.62 7.86
N ASP A 198 13.48 -17.80 7.83
CA ASP A 198 14.45 -16.71 7.99
C ASP A 198 14.52 -15.76 6.76
N ALA A 199 13.83 -16.09 5.67
CA ALA A 199 13.69 -15.19 4.53
C ALA A 199 12.71 -14.04 4.80
N PHE A 200 11.85 -14.16 5.82
CA PHE A 200 10.85 -13.16 6.16
C PHE A 200 11.41 -12.16 7.17
N GLU A 201 11.53 -10.90 6.75
CA GLU A 201 12.00 -9.82 7.60
C GLU A 201 10.93 -9.45 8.63
N PRO A 202 11.26 -9.43 9.94
CA PRO A 202 10.31 -9.10 10.99
C PRO A 202 10.03 -7.59 11.01
N ILE A 203 8.91 -7.17 10.42
CA ILE A 203 8.47 -5.77 10.41
C ILE A 203 7.39 -5.52 11.47
N GLY A 204 7.05 -4.25 11.67
CA GLY A 204 5.89 -3.80 12.45
C GLY A 204 4.95 -2.95 11.60
N ILE A 205 3.85 -2.50 12.21
CA ILE A 205 2.96 -1.50 11.60
C ILE A 205 3.51 -0.08 11.82
N SER A 206 3.86 0.23 13.07
CA SER A 206 4.55 1.46 13.49
C SER A 206 5.28 1.18 14.80
N CYS A 207 6.36 1.92 15.13
CA CYS A 207 7.09 1.69 16.38
C CYS A 207 6.20 1.85 17.63
N ARG A 208 5.24 2.78 17.60
CA ARG A 208 4.29 3.06 18.70
C ARG A 208 3.34 1.88 18.98
N LEU A 209 3.05 1.05 17.98
CA LEU A 209 2.13 -0.09 18.08
C LEU A 209 2.84 -1.45 17.97
N CYS A 210 4.14 -1.46 17.70
CA CYS A 210 4.87 -2.69 17.43
C CYS A 210 5.28 -3.37 18.75
N GLU A 211 4.90 -4.63 18.90
CA GLU A 211 5.17 -5.46 20.07
C GLU A 211 6.54 -6.15 20.09
N ARG A 212 7.31 -6.10 18.98
CA ARG A 212 8.60 -6.78 18.87
C ARG A 212 9.62 -6.22 19.87
N ARG A 213 10.16 -7.06 20.77
CA ARG A 213 11.05 -6.62 21.85
C ARG A 213 12.47 -6.29 21.39
N SER A 214 13.02 -7.05 20.44
CA SER A 214 14.41 -6.97 19.97
C SER A 214 14.56 -6.29 18.60
N CYS A 215 13.77 -5.25 18.32
CA CYS A 215 13.85 -4.53 17.05
C CYS A 215 15.01 -3.53 17.05
N HIS A 216 16.04 -3.80 16.26
CA HIS A 216 17.24 -2.95 16.14
C HIS A 216 16.95 -1.56 15.54
N GLN A 217 15.88 -1.42 14.76
CA GLN A 217 15.53 -0.16 14.10
C GLN A 217 14.44 0.63 14.86
N ARG A 218 14.09 0.23 16.09
CA ARG A 218 13.00 0.87 16.84
C ARG A 218 13.33 2.34 17.15
N SER A 219 12.51 3.25 16.61
CA SER A 219 12.78 4.70 16.76
C SER A 219 12.11 5.32 17.99
N VAL A 220 10.97 4.79 18.43
CA VAL A 220 10.21 5.32 19.57
C VAL A 220 9.62 4.21 20.44
N PRO A 221 9.40 4.46 21.75
CA PRO A 221 8.81 3.47 22.62
C PRO A 221 7.37 3.11 22.22
N PRO A 222 6.99 1.82 22.32
CA PRO A 222 5.60 1.39 22.15
C PRO A 222 4.69 2.00 23.23
N LEU A 223 3.43 2.32 22.87
CA LEU A 223 2.48 2.95 23.79
C LEU A 223 1.89 1.96 24.81
N GLU A 224 1.66 0.73 24.39
CA GLU A 224 0.92 -0.28 25.18
C GLU A 224 1.85 -1.30 25.87
N ARG A 225 3.12 -0.95 26.09
CA ARG A 225 4.09 -1.84 26.78
C ARG A 225 4.80 -1.12 27.91
N GLN A 226 5.12 -1.89 28.94
CA GLN A 226 6.03 -1.44 29.99
C GLN A 226 7.47 -1.41 29.47
N LEU A 227 8.22 -0.41 29.91
CA LEU A 227 9.62 -0.22 29.58
C LEU A 227 10.47 -0.50 30.81
N ILE A 228 11.63 -1.12 30.59
CA ILE A 228 12.67 -1.27 31.59
C ILE A 228 13.81 -0.33 31.18
N ILE A 229 14.20 0.55 32.09
CA ILE A 229 15.30 1.50 31.91
C ILE A 229 16.37 1.07 32.91
N ASP A 230 17.57 0.79 32.40
CA ASP A 230 18.75 0.52 33.22
C ASP A 230 19.77 1.62 32.94
N GLU A 231 19.98 2.50 33.91
CA GLU A 231 20.89 3.65 33.78
C GLU A 231 22.37 3.23 33.73
N ASN A 232 22.69 1.97 34.09
CA ASN A 232 24.05 1.44 34.09
C ASN A 232 24.40 0.66 32.82
N GLU A 233 23.42 0.39 31.95
CA GLU A 233 23.62 -0.34 30.69
C GLU A 233 23.47 0.60 29.49
N ARG A 234 24.41 0.54 28.55
CA ARG A 234 24.29 1.20 27.24
C ARG A 234 23.97 0.17 26.17
N ASP A 235 22.70 0.07 25.82
CA ASP A 235 22.22 -0.74 24.70
C ASP A 235 21.91 0.15 23.47
N MET A 236 21.51 -0.45 22.36
CA MET A 236 21.09 0.24 21.13
C MET A 236 19.92 1.20 21.37
N LEU A 237 19.05 0.88 22.33
CA LEU A 237 17.96 1.72 22.79
C LEU A 237 18.14 2.03 24.28
N PRO A 238 17.73 3.22 24.76
CA PRO A 238 17.81 3.57 26.18
C PRO A 238 16.75 2.88 27.04
N TYR A 239 16.04 1.87 26.50
CA TYR A 239 15.02 1.10 27.19
C TYR A 239 14.88 -0.29 26.55
N ARG A 240 14.47 -1.26 27.36
CA ARG A 240 14.02 -2.59 26.92
C ARG A 240 12.50 -2.69 27.01
N VAL A 241 11.88 -3.33 26.02
CA VAL A 241 10.42 -3.56 26.00
C VAL A 241 10.11 -4.84 26.77
N ARG A 242 9.23 -4.75 27.79
CA ARG A 242 8.82 -5.90 28.61
C ARG A 242 7.81 -6.80 27.92
#